data_AF-A0A966NZ82-F1
#
_entry.id   AF-A0A966NZ82-F1
#
_cell.length_a   1.000
_cell.length_b   1.000
_cell.length_c   1.000
_cell.angle_alpha   90.00
_cell.angle_beta   90.00
_cell.angle_gamma   90.00
#
_symmetry.space_group_name_H-M   'P 1'
#
loop_
_entity.id
_entity.type
_entity.pdbx_description
1 polymer ?
#
loop_
_entity_poly.entity_id
_entity_poly.type
_entity_poly.pdbx_seq_one_letter_code
_entity_poly.pdbx_strand_id
1 'polypeptide(L)'
;QSISIGQPGETSPRSITITCGRTTVSGKPGVMCDGATSGFAKGSEFLLYFRHQGESSYTQGSVRPSTDASGAFTWSRKTSKKLYVYFTSGDAVVQSNRAIIPAN
;
A
#
# COMPACT_ATOMS: atom_id res chain seq x y z
N GLN A 1 18.33 5.96 41.68
CA GLN A 1 18.60 6.16 40.23
C GLN A 1 17.84 5.05 39.51
N SER A 2 16.78 5.40 38.78
CA SER A 2 15.93 4.41 38.11
C SER A 2 16.52 4.11 36.73
N ILE A 3 16.95 2.88 36.52
CA ILE A 3 17.47 2.41 35.22
C ILE A 3 16.26 1.88 34.45
N SER A 4 15.78 2.66 33.48
CA SER A 4 14.85 2.18 32.46
C SER A 4 15.63 1.31 31.49
N ILE A 5 15.63 0.00 31.74
CA ILE A 5 16.04 -1.01 30.77
C ILE A 5 15.06 -0.96 29.59
N GLY A 6 15.49 -0.36 28.48
CA GLY A 6 14.82 -0.53 27.19
C GLY A 6 14.85 -2.01 26.82
N GLN A 7 13.67 -2.60 26.66
CA GLN A 7 13.47 -4.01 26.38
C GLN A 7 13.99 -4.34 24.97
N PRO A 8 14.93 -5.29 24.78
CA PRO A 8 15.28 -5.74 23.44
C PRO A 8 14.14 -6.63 22.91
N GLY A 9 13.24 -6.05 22.12
CA GLY A 9 12.12 -6.78 21.52
C GLY A 9 10.87 -5.96 21.23
N GLU A 10 10.89 -4.63 21.34
CA GLU A 10 9.75 -3.82 20.89
C GLU A 10 9.63 -3.95 19.36
N THR A 11 8.72 -4.84 18.94
CA THR A 11 8.33 -4.95 17.54
C THR A 11 7.72 -3.61 17.19
N SER A 12 8.46 -2.77 16.46
CA SER A 12 7.97 -1.47 15.99
C SER A 12 6.57 -1.68 15.41
N PRO A 13 5.57 -0.85 15.80
CA PRO A 13 4.19 -1.07 15.39
C PRO A 13 4.13 -1.16 13.87
N ARG A 14 3.53 -2.25 13.37
CA ARG A 14 3.39 -2.48 11.94
C ARG A 14 2.43 -1.45 11.36
N SER A 15 2.87 -0.72 10.33
CA SER A 15 2.05 0.30 9.67
C SER A 15 2.29 0.34 8.17
N ILE A 16 1.26 0.69 7.41
CA ILE A 16 1.33 0.88 5.95
C ILE A 16 0.70 2.23 5.62
N THR A 17 1.38 3.04 4.83
CA THR A 17 0.85 4.32 4.30
C THR A 17 1.04 4.35 2.80
N ILE A 18 0.05 4.83 2.07
CA ILE A 18 0.11 4.99 0.62
C ILE A 18 -0.21 6.41 0.19
N THR A 19 0.49 6.86 -0.84
CA THR A 19 0.16 8.07 -1.61
C THR A 19 0.01 7.68 -3.07
N CYS A 20 -1.12 8.04 -3.68
CA CYS A 20 -1.40 7.68 -5.07
C CYS A 20 -1.72 8.91 -5.90
N GLY A 21 -1.27 8.90 -7.16
CA GLY A 21 -1.47 10.00 -8.10
C GLY A 21 -1.68 9.52 -9.53
N ARG A 22 -2.17 10.45 -10.37
CA ARG A 22 -2.30 10.23 -11.81
C ARG A 22 -0.93 10.23 -12.46
N THR A 23 -0.72 9.30 -13.39
CA THR A 23 0.53 9.18 -14.14
C THR A 23 0.30 8.53 -15.50
N THR A 24 1.36 8.33 -16.26
CA THR A 24 1.39 7.55 -17.50
C THR A 24 2.03 6.19 -17.22
N VAL A 25 1.28 5.11 -17.49
CA VAL A 25 1.77 3.73 -17.33
C VAL A 25 1.87 3.09 -18.72
N SER A 26 3.09 2.87 -19.20
CA SER A 26 3.39 2.37 -20.55
C SER A 26 2.67 3.16 -21.67
N GLY A 27 2.77 4.49 -21.62
CA GLY A 27 2.18 5.38 -22.63
C GLY A 27 0.66 5.55 -22.56
N LYS A 28 -0.02 5.01 -21.54
CA LYS A 28 -1.47 5.15 -21.34
C LYS A 28 -1.78 5.84 -20.00
N PRO A 29 -2.92 6.55 -19.88
CA PRO A 29 -3.36 7.09 -18.59
C PRO A 29 -3.44 6.00 -17.52
N GLY A 30 -2.92 6.31 -16.34
CA GLY A 30 -2.86 5.39 -15.23
C GLY A 30 -2.75 6.06 -13.88
N VAL A 31 -2.53 5.21 -12.89
CA VAL A 31 -2.31 5.57 -11.49
C VAL A 31 -1.04 4.87 -11.02
N MET A 32 -0.26 5.57 -10.22
CA MET A 32 0.85 5.01 -9.45
C MET A 32 0.64 5.33 -7.98
N CYS A 33 0.99 4.36 -7.13
CA CYS A 33 0.97 4.46 -5.69
C CYS A 33 2.36 4.15 -5.15
N ASP A 34 2.85 5.05 -4.31
CA ASP A 34 4.03 4.85 -3.49
C ASP A 34 3.57 4.46 -2.08
N GLY A 35 4.09 3.34 -1.61
CA GLY A 35 3.81 2.79 -0.30
C GLY A 35 5.03 2.90 0.61
N ALA A 36 4.81 3.29 1.87
CA ALA A 36 5.80 3.31 2.92
C ALA A 36 5.33 2.44 4.09
N THR A 37 6.23 1.65 4.66
CA THR A 37 5.91 0.64 5.66
C THR A 37 6.89 0.70 6.82
N SER A 38 6.43 0.32 8.01
CA SER A 38 7.25 0.17 9.21
C SER A 38 6.94 -1.15 9.88
N GLY A 39 7.95 -1.79 10.48
CA GLY A 39 7.80 -3.09 11.15
C GLY A 39 7.65 -4.29 10.20
N PHE A 40 7.92 -4.12 8.90
CA PHE A 40 7.91 -5.20 7.90
C PHE A 40 9.34 -5.53 7.46
N ALA A 41 9.61 -6.83 7.26
CA ALA A 41 10.88 -7.27 6.70
C ALA A 41 10.93 -6.98 5.19
N LYS A 42 12.12 -6.76 4.65
CA LYS A 42 12.35 -6.73 3.20
C LYS A 42 11.76 -7.99 2.56
N GLY A 43 11.06 -7.83 1.45
CA GLY A 43 10.38 -8.91 0.74
C GLY A 43 8.98 -9.23 1.27
N SER A 44 8.52 -8.57 2.35
CA SER A 44 7.13 -8.74 2.80
C SER A 44 6.16 -8.31 1.71
N GLU A 45 5.19 -9.16 1.39
CA GLU A 45 4.19 -8.92 0.35
C GLU A 45 2.95 -8.22 0.89
N PHE A 46 2.32 -7.43 0.02
CA PHE A 46 1.06 -6.74 0.31
C PHE A 46 -0.05 -7.17 -0.64
N LEU A 47 -1.26 -7.28 -0.09
CA LEU A 47 -2.46 -7.53 -0.86
C LEU A 47 -3.06 -6.18 -1.27
N LEU A 48 -3.27 -6.01 -2.58
CA LEU A 48 -3.93 -4.84 -3.14
C LEU A 48 -5.44 -5.06 -3.17
N TYR A 49 -6.20 -4.04 -2.80
CA TYR A 49 -7.64 -3.95 -3.05
C TYR A 49 -7.99 -2.65 -3.76
N PHE A 50 -8.78 -2.75 -4.82
CA PHE A 50 -9.24 -1.59 -5.55
C PHE A 50 -10.71 -1.68 -5.94
N ARG A 51 -11.33 -0.54 -6.18
CA ARG A 51 -12.71 -0.43 -6.65
C ARG A 51 -12.83 0.74 -7.61
N HIS A 52 -13.52 0.56 -8.72
CA HIS A 52 -13.91 1.66 -9.60
C HIS A 52 -15.20 2.32 -9.14
N GLN A 53 -15.39 3.58 -9.51
CA GLN A 53 -16.70 4.23 -9.30
C GLN A 53 -17.80 3.45 -10.01
N GLY A 54 -18.90 3.20 -9.29
CA GLY A 54 -20.05 2.42 -9.76
C GLY A 54 -20.02 0.94 -9.36
N GLU A 55 -18.87 0.41 -8.93
CA GLU A 55 -18.78 -0.96 -8.40
C GLU A 55 -19.22 -1.00 -6.93
N SER A 56 -19.88 -2.09 -6.54
CA SER A 56 -20.39 -2.28 -5.18
C SER A 56 -19.33 -2.78 -4.19
N SER A 57 -18.32 -3.53 -4.67
CA SER A 57 -17.31 -4.19 -3.83
C SER A 57 -15.88 -3.89 -4.28
N TYR A 58 -14.93 -4.05 -3.37
CA TYR A 58 -13.51 -4.04 -3.72
C TYR A 58 -13.11 -5.37 -4.34
N THR A 59 -12.30 -5.28 -5.39
CA THR A 59 -11.65 -6.43 -6.01
C THR A 59 -10.22 -6.53 -5.49
N GLN A 60 -9.81 -7.73 -5.09
CA GLN A 60 -8.42 -8.00 -4.75
C GLN A 60 -7.60 -8.09 -6.05
N GLY A 61 -6.53 -7.30 -6.14
CA GLY A 61 -5.58 -7.40 -7.24
C GLY A 61 -4.79 -8.70 -7.19
N SER A 62 -4.36 -9.20 -8.34
CA SER A 62 -3.51 -10.40 -8.45
C SER A 62 -2.04 -10.12 -8.11
N VAL A 63 -1.57 -8.89 -8.36
CA VAL A 63 -0.18 -8.49 -8.07
C VAL A 63 0.04 -8.40 -6.54
N ARG A 64 1.24 -8.78 -6.12
CA ARG A 64 1.74 -8.70 -4.74
C ARG A 64 2.99 -7.82 -4.71
N PRO A 65 2.87 -6.50 -4.53
CA PRO A 65 4.04 -5.67 -4.32
C PRO A 65 4.77 -6.11 -3.06
N SER A 66 6.10 -6.13 -3.12
CA SER A 66 6.95 -6.50 -1.99
C SER A 66 7.71 -5.29 -1.47
N THR A 67 7.98 -5.30 -0.17
CA THR A 67 8.75 -4.25 0.52
C THR A 67 10.21 -4.31 0.09
N ASP A 68 10.82 -3.18 -0.22
CA ASP A 68 12.26 -3.07 -0.44
C ASP A 68 13.06 -2.94 0.88
N ALA A 69 14.37 -2.70 0.78
CA ALA A 69 15.23 -2.56 1.96
C ALA A 69 14.95 -1.31 2.80
N SER A 70 14.28 -0.30 2.23
CA SER A 70 13.93 0.96 2.89
C SER A 70 12.53 0.93 3.52
N GLY A 71 11.78 -0.16 3.36
CA GLY A 71 10.39 -0.23 3.79
C GLY A 71 9.41 0.32 2.74
N ALA A 72 9.84 0.57 1.52
CA ALA A 72 8.99 1.11 0.46
C ALA A 72 8.50 0.03 -0.50
N PHE A 73 7.38 0.30 -1.17
CA PHE A 73 6.90 -0.50 -2.30
C PHE A 73 6.19 0.41 -3.30
N THR A 74 6.04 -0.05 -4.53
CA THR A 74 5.30 0.69 -5.55
C THR A 74 4.27 -0.20 -6.23
N TRP A 75 3.21 0.42 -6.72
CA TRP A 75 2.21 -0.24 -7.55
C TRP A 75 1.69 0.73 -8.60
N SER A 76 1.35 0.20 -9.78
CA SER A 76 0.71 1.00 -10.82
C SER A 76 -0.36 0.22 -11.58
N ARG A 77 -1.31 0.95 -12.17
CA ARG A 77 -2.37 0.40 -13.00
C ARG A 77 -2.78 1.38 -14.09
N LYS A 78 -2.99 0.86 -15.30
CA LYS A 78 -3.62 1.59 -16.41
C LYS A 78 -5.11 1.75 -16.13
N THR A 79 -5.58 2.99 -16.04
CA THR A 79 -7.00 3.33 -15.88
C THR A 79 -7.19 4.84 -15.97
N SER A 80 -8.28 5.29 -16.58
CA SER A 80 -8.73 6.69 -16.54
C SER A 80 -9.91 6.92 -15.58
N LYS A 81 -10.53 5.84 -15.08
CA LYS A 81 -11.70 5.91 -14.20
C LYS A 81 -11.29 6.35 -12.79
N LYS A 82 -12.21 6.98 -12.06
CA LYS A 82 -12.07 7.20 -10.62
C LYS A 82 -11.81 5.86 -9.92
N LEU A 83 -10.82 5.84 -9.02
CA LEU A 83 -10.31 4.64 -8.39
C LEU A 83 -10.18 4.82 -6.89
N TYR A 84 -10.61 3.82 -6.12
CA TYR A 84 -10.39 3.71 -4.68
C TYR A 84 -9.39 2.58 -4.47
N VAL A 85 -8.34 2.80 -3.67
CA VAL A 85 -7.26 1.82 -3.45
C VAL A 85 -6.88 1.78 -1.98
N TYR A 86 -6.63 0.57 -1.46
CA TYR A 86 -5.89 0.36 -0.22
C TYR A 86 -5.07 -0.93 -0.32
N PHE A 87 -4.12 -1.09 0.60
CA PHE A 87 -3.29 -2.28 0.72
C PHE A 87 -3.44 -2.88 2.11
N THR A 88 -3.29 -4.19 2.21
CA THR A 88 -3.10 -4.89 3.49
C THR A 88 -1.78 -5.63 3.50
N SER A 89 -1.27 -5.95 4.68
CA SER A 89 -0.25 -6.98 4.85
C SER A 89 -0.71 -8.32 4.28
N GLY A 90 0.23 -9.22 3.96
CA GLY A 90 -0.07 -10.56 3.44
C GLY A 90 -0.97 -11.40 4.35
N ASP A 91 -0.93 -11.16 5.67
CA ASP A 91 -1.80 -11.77 6.69
C ASP A 91 -3.14 -11.03 6.87
N ALA A 92 -3.39 -9.95 6.12
CA ALA A 92 -4.55 -9.08 6.19
C ALA A 92 -4.80 -8.41 7.57
N VAL A 93 -3.82 -8.38 8.46
CA VAL A 93 -3.95 -7.81 9.82
C VAL A 93 -3.79 -6.29 9.82
N VAL A 94 -2.90 -5.76 8.97
CA VAL A 94 -2.57 -4.34 8.91
C VAL A 94 -3.08 -3.78 7.59
N GLN A 95 -3.85 -2.69 7.64
CA GLN A 95 -4.39 -2.01 6.47
C GLN A 95 -3.81 -0.60 6.35
N SER A 96 -3.57 -0.15 5.12
CA SER A 96 -3.20 1.23 4.83
C SER A 96 -4.35 2.21 4.95
N ASN A 97 -4.05 3.50 4.86
CA ASN A 97 -5.04 4.50 4.47
C ASN A 97 -5.63 4.15 3.09
N ARG A 98 -6.85 4.64 2.83
CA ARG A 98 -7.48 4.52 1.51
C ARG A 98 -7.15 5.74 0.65
N ALA A 99 -6.59 5.51 -0.53
CA ALA A 99 -6.40 6.52 -1.55
C ALA A 99 -7.64 6.62 -2.45
N ILE A 100 -8.04 7.84 -2.80
CA ILE A 100 -9.13 8.12 -3.74
C ILE A 100 -8.54 8.97 -4.87
N ILE A 101 -8.49 8.39 -6.07
CA ILE A 101 -7.91 9.04 -7.25
C ILE A 101 -9.06 9.46 -8.17
N PRO A 102 -9.28 10.77 -8.43
CA PRO A 102 -10.34 11.25 -9.31
C PRO A 102 -10.11 10.78 -10.75
N ALA A 103 -11.15 10.70 -11.57
CA ALA A 103 -11.03 10.38 -12.99
C ALA A 103 -10.13 11.41 -13.71
N ASN A 104 -9.48 10.97 -14.78
CA ASN A 104 -8.78 11.85 -15.72
C ASN A 104 -9.69 12.18 -16.91
#